data_AF-A0A2V8E679-F1
#
_entry.id   AF-A0A2V8E679-F1
#
_cell.length_a   1.000
_cell.length_b   1.000
_cell.length_c   1.000
_cell.angle_alpha   90.00
_cell.angle_beta   90.00
_cell.angle_gamma   90.00
#
_symmetry.space_group_name_H-M   'P 1'
#
loop_
_entity.id
_entity.type
_entity.pdbx_description
1 polymer ?
#
loop_
_entity_poly.entity_id
_entity_poly.type
_entity_poly.pdbx_seq_one_letter_code
_entity_poly.pdbx_strand_id
1 'polypeptide(L)'
;MIHSTYHGLVNRLVLAVVLVATCGHVDAHDPNATITWNREISRIVYDRCASCHREGGTSFSLMTYKQVQPRAAAVKDAVLSRRMPPWGAVKGFGSFRNDEGLSQEQISLITYRHPFLFRKTLEMPAGTAIRGVPRGARIVLLPPQPN
;
A
#
# COMPACT_ATOMS: atom_id res chain seq x y z
N MET A 1 51.61 15.92 -33.96
CA MET A 1 50.61 14.81 -33.98
C MET A 1 50.26 14.24 -32.61
N ILE A 2 51.00 14.52 -31.53
CA ILE A 2 50.78 13.90 -30.20
C ILE A 2 49.70 14.64 -29.36
N HIS A 3 49.52 15.96 -29.54
CA HIS A 3 48.51 16.74 -28.80
C HIS A 3 47.05 16.38 -29.15
N SER A 4 46.77 15.98 -30.39
CA SER A 4 45.40 15.70 -30.86
C SER A 4 44.83 14.40 -30.30
N THR A 5 45.69 13.41 -30.02
CA THR A 5 45.30 12.14 -29.42
C THR A 5 44.99 12.25 -27.93
N TYR A 6 45.68 13.12 -27.18
CA TYR A 6 45.38 13.39 -25.77
C TYR A 6 43.99 14.02 -25.57
N HIS A 7 43.60 14.98 -26.41
CA HIS A 7 42.26 15.59 -26.34
C HIS A 7 41.14 14.58 -26.60
N GLY A 8 41.31 13.66 -27.55
CA GLY A 8 40.33 12.61 -27.84
C GLY A 8 40.17 11.60 -26.69
N LEU A 9 41.25 11.29 -25.98
CA LEU A 9 41.26 10.31 -24.89
C LEU A 9 40.69 10.90 -23.60
N VAL A 10 41.03 12.16 -23.29
CA VAL A 10 40.47 12.90 -22.15
C VAL A 10 38.97 13.14 -22.35
N ASN A 11 38.52 13.50 -23.55
CA ASN A 11 37.10 13.75 -23.82
C ASN A 11 36.26 12.46 -23.69
N ARG A 12 36.81 11.31 -24.10
CA ARG A 12 36.16 10.00 -23.92
C ARG A 12 36.07 9.58 -22.44
N LEU A 13 37.11 9.86 -21.65
CA LEU A 13 37.10 9.62 -20.20
C LEU A 13 36.09 10.51 -19.48
N VAL A 14 36.04 11.81 -19.82
CA VAL A 14 35.05 12.75 -19.25
C VAL A 14 33.62 12.32 -19.60
N LEU A 15 33.36 11.92 -20.85
CA LEU A 15 32.04 11.44 -21.26
C LEU A 15 31.62 10.16 -20.51
N ALA A 16 32.56 9.23 -20.29
CA ALA A 16 32.30 8.00 -19.53
C ALA A 16 32.00 8.27 -18.05
N VAL A 17 32.71 9.22 -17.42
CA VAL A 17 32.46 9.62 -16.03
C VAL A 17 31.10 10.31 -15.87
N VAL A 18 30.71 11.16 -16.82
CA VAL A 18 29.39 11.81 -16.82
C VAL A 18 28.26 10.78 -16.95
N LEU A 19 28.41 9.76 -17.81
CA LEU A 19 27.40 8.71 -17.98
C LEU A 19 27.21 7.86 -16.71
N VAL A 20 28.29 7.54 -15.99
CA VAL A 20 28.21 6.79 -14.72
C VAL A 20 27.59 7.63 -13.60
N ALA A 21 27.85 8.95 -13.58
CA ALA A 21 27.27 9.87 -12.59
C ALA A 21 25.75 10.09 -12.78
N THR A 22 25.19 9.73 -13.94
CA THR A 22 23.75 9.80 -14.22
C THR A 22 22.98 8.51 -13.91
N CYS A 23 23.60 7.54 -13.23
CA CYS A 23 22.84 6.44 -12.60
C CYS A 23 21.88 7.03 -11.56
N GLY A 24 20.65 7.31 -12.00
CA GLY A 24 19.61 7.90 -11.19
C GLY A 24 19.44 7.14 -9.88
N HIS A 25 19.30 7.90 -8.80
CA HIS A 25 18.93 7.37 -7.50
C HIS A 25 17.64 6.56 -7.65
N VAL A 26 17.76 5.24 -7.54
CA VAL A 26 16.60 4.38 -7.33
C VAL A 26 16.19 4.61 -5.90
N ASP A 27 15.17 5.43 -5.67
CA ASP A 27 14.54 5.56 -4.36
C ASP A 27 14.00 4.20 -3.95
N ALA A 28 14.75 3.51 -3.08
CA ALA A 28 14.29 2.30 -2.45
C ALA A 28 13.02 2.64 -1.65
N HIS A 29 11.92 1.93 -1.90
CA HIS A 29 10.72 2.06 -1.09
C HIS A 29 11.05 1.74 0.37
N ASP A 30 10.88 2.72 1.25
CA ASP A 30 11.06 2.53 2.70
C ASP A 30 10.11 1.41 3.16
N PRO A 31 10.63 0.24 3.60
CA PRO A 31 9.79 -0.85 4.06
C PRO A 31 8.98 -0.48 5.32
N ASN A 32 9.36 0.61 6.00
CA ASN A 32 8.67 1.18 7.17
C ASN A 32 7.77 2.37 6.83
N ALA A 33 7.59 2.71 5.55
CA ALA A 33 6.61 3.72 5.14
C ALA A 33 5.24 3.35 5.73
N THR A 34 4.63 4.30 6.45
CA THR A 34 3.37 4.06 7.14
C THR A 34 2.26 3.81 6.11
N ILE A 35 1.75 2.58 6.08
CA ILE A 35 0.62 2.21 5.23
C ILE A 35 -0.65 2.84 5.78
N THR A 36 -1.39 3.53 4.91
CA THR A 36 -2.62 4.22 5.27
C THR A 36 -3.78 3.80 4.37
N TRP A 37 -5.00 3.97 4.87
CA TRP A 37 -6.21 3.72 4.08
C TRP A 37 -6.22 4.56 2.80
N ASN A 38 -6.00 5.87 2.91
CA ASN A 38 -6.18 6.82 1.82
C ASN A 38 -5.14 6.71 0.69
N ARG A 39 -4.05 5.98 0.89
CA ARG A 39 -2.95 5.91 -0.08
C ARG A 39 -2.84 4.52 -0.69
N GLU A 40 -2.58 3.49 0.10
CA GLU A 40 -2.33 2.15 -0.42
C GLU A 40 -3.60 1.31 -0.51
N ILE A 41 -4.39 1.25 0.57
CA ILE A 41 -5.50 0.29 0.67
C ILE A 41 -6.70 0.69 -0.18
N SER A 42 -7.08 1.97 -0.18
CA SER A 42 -8.23 2.45 -0.96
C SER A 42 -8.06 2.15 -2.45
N ARG A 43 -6.84 2.28 -2.98
CA ARG A 43 -6.52 1.94 -4.38
C ARG A 43 -6.77 0.47 -4.66
N ILE A 44 -6.27 -0.43 -3.82
CA ILE A 44 -6.49 -1.87 -4.01
C ILE A 44 -7.98 -2.21 -3.92
N VAL A 45 -8.70 -1.62 -2.97
CA VAL A 45 -10.15 -1.83 -2.82
C VAL A 45 -10.91 -1.35 -4.05
N TYR A 46 -10.57 -0.17 -4.58
CA TYR A 46 -11.21 0.37 -5.78
C TYR A 46 -10.90 -0.47 -7.02
N ASP A 47 -9.66 -0.91 -7.19
CA ASP A 47 -9.24 -1.66 -8.36
C ASP A 47 -9.75 -3.10 -8.35
N ARG A 48 -9.88 -3.74 -7.18
CA ARG A 48 -10.08 -5.20 -7.06
C ARG A 48 -11.39 -5.61 -6.41
N CYS A 49 -12.07 -4.71 -5.70
CA CYS A 49 -13.26 -5.04 -4.92
C CYS A 49 -14.49 -4.22 -5.32
N ALA A 50 -14.30 -2.98 -5.77
CA ALA A 50 -15.40 -2.03 -5.97
C ALA A 50 -16.38 -2.42 -7.08
N SER A 51 -16.01 -3.32 -7.99
CA SER A 51 -16.95 -3.85 -9.00
C SER A 51 -18.21 -4.47 -8.36
N CYS A 52 -18.04 -5.16 -7.23
CA CYS A 52 -19.11 -5.81 -6.48
C CYS A 52 -19.38 -5.13 -5.12
N HIS A 53 -18.34 -4.68 -4.42
CA HIS A 53 -18.40 -4.12 -3.07
C HIS A 53 -18.49 -2.60 -3.05
N ARG A 54 -19.47 -2.06 -3.77
CA ARG A 54 -19.82 -0.64 -3.77
C ARG A 54 -21.29 -0.45 -3.46
N GLU A 55 -21.69 0.78 -3.18
CA GLU A 55 -23.10 1.12 -3.05
C GLU A 55 -23.85 0.81 -4.36
N GLY A 56 -25.01 0.16 -4.23
CA GLY A 56 -25.78 -0.37 -5.36
C GLY A 56 -25.11 -1.55 -6.10
N GLY A 57 -24.01 -2.09 -5.58
CA GLY A 57 -23.35 -3.29 -6.09
C GLY A 57 -24.07 -4.57 -5.68
N THR A 58 -23.48 -5.71 -6.04
CA THR A 58 -24.00 -7.05 -5.74
C THR A 58 -23.70 -7.51 -4.30
N SER A 59 -22.94 -6.72 -3.54
CA SER A 59 -22.60 -6.99 -2.14
C SER A 59 -22.59 -5.71 -1.31
N PHE A 60 -22.28 -5.85 -0.01
CA PHE A 60 -22.10 -4.70 0.87
C PHE A 60 -20.94 -3.82 0.39
N SER A 61 -21.05 -2.51 0.64
CA SER A 61 -20.01 -1.56 0.27
C SER A 61 -18.75 -1.70 1.13
N LEU A 62 -17.58 -1.58 0.48
CA LEU A 62 -16.26 -1.46 1.08
C LEU A 62 -15.56 -0.13 0.70
N MET A 63 -16.30 0.80 0.12
CA MET A 63 -15.72 2.01 -0.50
C MET A 63 -15.13 3.00 0.50
N THR A 64 -15.47 2.91 1.79
CA THR A 64 -14.93 3.79 2.83
C THR A 64 -14.30 3.00 3.96
N TYR A 65 -13.32 3.60 4.65
CA TYR A 65 -12.70 2.99 5.83
C TYR A 65 -13.73 2.55 6.87
N LYS A 66 -14.76 3.38 7.12
CA LYS A 66 -15.84 3.10 8.07
C LYS A 66 -16.65 1.85 7.70
N GLN A 67 -16.76 1.55 6.40
CA GLN A 67 -17.46 0.36 5.90
C GLN A 67 -16.58 -0.89 5.92
N VAL A 68 -15.25 -0.75 5.77
CA VAL A 68 -14.30 -1.87 5.78
C VAL A 68 -13.91 -2.29 7.20
N GLN A 69 -13.63 -1.33 8.09
CA GLN A 69 -13.12 -1.57 9.45
C GLN A 69 -13.93 -2.62 10.23
N PRO A 70 -15.27 -2.58 10.31
CA PRO A 70 -16.03 -3.58 11.06
C PRO A 70 -15.96 -4.99 10.46
N ARG A 71 -15.55 -5.09 9.19
CA ARG A 71 -15.45 -6.34 8.42
C ARG A 71 -14.00 -6.74 8.15
N ALA A 72 -13.01 -6.04 8.71
CA ALA A 72 -11.60 -6.22 8.38
C ALA A 72 -11.10 -7.66 8.57
N ALA A 73 -11.55 -8.34 9.64
CA ALA A 73 -11.23 -9.74 9.87
C ALA A 73 -11.78 -10.65 8.76
N ALA A 74 -13.06 -10.48 8.39
CA ALA A 74 -13.67 -11.25 7.32
C ALA A 74 -13.03 -10.96 5.94
N VAL A 75 -12.68 -9.70 5.66
CA VAL A 75 -11.95 -9.32 4.44
C VAL A 75 -10.58 -10.01 4.41
N LYS A 76 -9.84 -9.98 5.51
CA LYS A 76 -8.55 -10.67 5.63
C LYS A 76 -8.70 -12.16 5.34
N ASP A 77 -9.66 -12.82 5.96
CA ASP A 77 -9.86 -14.26 5.79
C ASP A 77 -10.27 -14.61 4.35
N ALA A 78 -11.14 -13.80 3.73
CA ALA A 78 -11.53 -13.99 2.34
C ALA A 78 -10.36 -13.80 1.35
N VAL A 79 -9.48 -12.84 1.61
CA VAL A 79 -8.26 -12.61 0.82
C VAL A 79 -7.25 -13.73 1.01
N LEU A 80 -6.95 -14.12 2.26
CA LEU A 80 -5.98 -15.19 2.55
C LEU A 80 -6.43 -16.56 2.02
N SER A 81 -7.72 -16.85 2.09
CA SER A 81 -8.29 -18.07 1.50
C SER A 81 -8.49 -18.00 -0.03
N ARG A 82 -8.11 -16.88 -0.66
CA ARG A 82 -8.30 -16.63 -2.10
C ARG A 82 -9.75 -16.76 -2.59
N ARG A 83 -10.73 -16.59 -1.69
CA ARG A 83 -12.14 -16.44 -2.08
C ARG A 83 -12.43 -15.08 -2.71
N MET A 84 -11.65 -14.06 -2.33
CA MET A 84 -11.79 -12.71 -2.84
C MET A 84 -10.48 -12.15 -3.42
N PRO A 85 -10.54 -11.44 -4.54
CA PRO A 85 -11.69 -11.35 -5.46
C PRO A 85 -11.99 -12.73 -6.09
N PRO A 86 -13.24 -13.02 -6.51
CA PRO A 86 -13.57 -14.30 -7.10
C PRO A 86 -12.80 -14.47 -8.41
N TRP A 87 -11.75 -15.28 -8.38
CA TRP A 87 -10.92 -15.55 -9.54
C TRP A 87 -10.66 -17.05 -9.63
N GLY A 88 -11.11 -17.67 -10.72
CA GLY A 88 -11.01 -19.11 -10.92
C GLY A 88 -9.61 -19.60 -11.31
N ALA A 89 -8.69 -18.68 -11.65
CA ALA A 89 -7.37 -19.07 -12.12
C ALA A 89 -6.34 -19.13 -10.98
N VAL A 90 -5.55 -20.20 -10.97
CA VAL A 90 -4.44 -20.37 -10.03
C VAL A 90 -3.23 -19.58 -10.53
N LYS A 91 -2.71 -18.68 -9.69
CA LYS A 91 -1.45 -17.96 -9.94
C LYS A 91 -0.30 -18.97 -10.10
N GLY A 92 0.59 -18.75 -11.07
CA GLY A 92 1.79 -19.56 -11.29
C GLY A 92 1.79 -20.43 -12.56
N PHE A 93 0.66 -20.53 -13.27
CA PHE A 93 0.53 -21.33 -14.50
C PHE A 93 0.45 -20.47 -15.77
N GLY A 94 1.17 -19.35 -15.79
CA GLY A 94 1.19 -18.38 -16.89
C GLY A 94 0.58 -17.03 -16.53
N SER A 95 0.73 -16.07 -17.45
CA SER A 95 0.19 -14.71 -17.30
C SER A 95 -1.18 -14.62 -17.99
N PHE A 96 -2.23 -14.34 -17.22
CA PHE A 96 -3.55 -14.11 -17.78
C PHE A 96 -3.70 -12.65 -18.21
N ARG A 97 -4.29 -12.40 -19.39
CA ARG A 97 -4.50 -11.04 -19.90
C ARG A 97 -5.42 -10.20 -19.00
N ASN A 98 -6.38 -10.83 -18.32
CA ASN A 98 -7.36 -10.19 -17.45
C ASN A 98 -7.28 -10.79 -16.03
N ASP A 99 -6.10 -10.73 -15.42
CA ASP A 99 -5.88 -11.29 -14.10
C ASP A 99 -6.52 -10.42 -13.01
N GLU A 100 -7.70 -10.84 -12.55
CA GLU A 100 -8.45 -10.17 -11.48
C GLU A 100 -7.91 -10.50 -10.07
N GLY A 101 -7.06 -11.51 -9.94
CA GLY A 101 -6.54 -11.93 -8.65
C GLY A 101 -5.55 -10.94 -8.04
N LEU A 102 -5.55 -10.84 -6.71
CA LEU A 102 -4.58 -10.02 -5.98
C LEU A 102 -3.14 -10.54 -6.18
N SER A 103 -2.19 -9.62 -6.28
CA SER A 103 -0.77 -9.94 -6.19
C SER A 103 -0.37 -10.26 -4.75
N GLN A 104 0.77 -10.92 -4.56
CA GLN A 104 1.27 -11.24 -3.22
C GLN A 104 1.54 -9.97 -2.39
N GLU A 105 2.00 -8.90 -3.04
CA GLU A 105 2.17 -7.57 -2.45
C GLU A 105 0.84 -7.01 -1.94
N GLN A 106 -0.21 -7.05 -2.77
CA GLN A 106 -1.53 -6.54 -2.41
C GLN A 106 -2.17 -7.33 -1.28
N ILE A 107 -2.02 -8.67 -1.29
CA ILE A 107 -2.43 -9.53 -0.17
C ILE A 107 -1.71 -9.04 1.09
N SER A 108 -0.38 -8.90 1.04
CA SER A 108 0.41 -8.48 2.20
C SER A 108 0.00 -7.11 2.76
N LEU A 109 -0.30 -6.15 1.88
CA LEU A 109 -0.76 -4.82 2.28
C LEU A 109 -2.10 -4.88 3.03
N ILE A 110 -3.08 -5.63 2.51
CA ILE A 110 -4.41 -5.75 3.10
C ILE A 110 -4.38 -6.57 4.41
N THR A 111 -3.61 -7.64 4.49
CA THR A 111 -3.74 -8.65 5.55
C THR A 111 -2.74 -8.51 6.69
N TYR A 112 -1.57 -7.92 6.44
CA TYR A 112 -0.45 -7.90 7.40
C TYR A 112 0.11 -6.51 7.68
N ARG A 113 0.26 -5.65 6.66
CA ARG A 113 0.93 -4.34 6.85
C ARG A 113 0.02 -3.18 7.23
N HIS A 114 -1.30 -3.33 7.20
CA HIS A 114 -2.20 -2.24 7.53
C HIS A 114 -2.71 -2.33 8.99
N PRO A 115 -2.05 -1.66 9.96
CA PRO A 115 -2.40 -1.77 11.38
C PRO A 115 -3.75 -1.17 11.73
N PHE A 116 -4.32 -0.28 10.89
CA PHE A 116 -5.55 0.44 11.23
C PHE A 116 -6.82 -0.38 11.00
N LEU A 117 -6.84 -1.29 10.03
CA LEU A 117 -8.06 -2.07 9.73
C LEU A 117 -8.45 -2.99 10.89
N PHE A 118 -7.46 -3.46 11.66
CA PHE A 118 -7.66 -4.36 12.79
C PHE A 118 -7.67 -3.64 14.15
N ARG A 119 -7.52 -2.30 14.17
CA ARG A 119 -7.68 -1.53 15.39
C ARG A 119 -9.16 -1.35 15.69
N LYS A 120 -9.57 -1.74 16.89
CA LYS A 120 -10.88 -1.38 17.43
C LYS A 120 -10.81 0.08 17.88
N THR A 121 -11.64 0.95 17.31
CA THR A 121 -11.78 2.32 17.81
C THR A 121 -12.21 2.26 19.28
N LEU A 122 -11.46 2.92 20.15
CA LEU A 122 -11.83 3.10 21.55
C LEU A 122 -12.64 4.39 21.64
N GLU A 123 -13.93 4.26 21.95
CA GLU A 123 -14.74 5.43 22.31
C GLU A 123 -14.32 5.89 23.71
N MET A 124 -13.91 7.15 23.81
CA MET A 124 -13.43 7.75 25.06
C MET A 124 -14.42 8.84 25.48
N PRO A 125 -15.39 8.55 26.36
CA PRO A 125 -16.30 9.57 26.86
C PRO A 125 -15.54 10.69 27.58
N ALA A 126 -16.19 11.85 27.68
CA ALA A 126 -15.62 13.00 28.37
C ALA A 126 -15.19 12.62 29.80
N GLY A 127 -13.98 13.04 30.20
CA GLY A 127 -13.40 12.71 31.50
C GLY A 127 -12.57 11.42 31.54
N THR A 128 -12.41 10.70 30.43
CA THR A 128 -11.54 9.52 30.38
C THR A 128 -10.07 9.89 30.62
N ALA A 129 -9.43 9.30 31.64
CA ALA A 129 -8.02 9.51 31.96
C ALA A 129 -7.13 8.37 31.42
N ILE A 130 -6.15 8.69 30.59
CA ILE A 130 -5.16 7.74 30.07
C ILE A 130 -3.92 7.78 30.98
N ARG A 131 -3.54 6.64 31.56
CA ARG A 131 -2.34 6.50 32.42
C ARG A 131 -1.24 5.71 31.70
N GLY A 132 0.02 5.95 32.08
CA GLY A 132 1.17 5.19 31.58
C GLY A 132 1.71 5.63 30.21
N VAL A 133 1.37 6.85 29.75
CA VAL A 133 1.92 7.40 28.50
C VAL A 133 3.38 7.81 28.73
N PRO A 134 4.36 7.20 28.05
CA PRO A 134 5.77 7.52 28.27
C PRO A 134 6.10 8.95 27.85
N ARG A 135 7.11 9.56 28.49
CA ARG A 135 7.59 10.90 28.12
C ARG A 135 8.02 10.91 26.65
N GLY A 136 7.51 11.88 25.89
CA GLY A 136 7.78 12.03 24.45
C GLY A 136 6.78 11.32 23.53
N ALA A 137 5.82 10.56 24.05
CA ALA A 137 4.75 9.99 23.23
C ALA A 137 3.78 11.09 22.75
N ARG A 138 3.27 10.93 21.52
CA ARG A 138 2.24 11.81 20.93
C ARG A 138 0.92 11.06 20.86
N ILE A 139 -0.11 11.58 21.53
CA ILE A 139 -1.49 11.11 21.37
C ILE A 139 -2.13 11.93 20.26
N VAL A 140 -2.72 11.25 19.28
CA VAL A 140 -3.47 11.87 18.19
C VAL A 140 -4.94 11.51 18.36
N LEU A 141 -5.77 12.52 18.55
CA LEU A 141 -7.23 12.36 18.53
C LEU A 141 -7.70 12.48 17.09
N LEU A 142 -8.31 11.42 16.56
CA LEU A 142 -8.96 11.49 15.26
C LEU A 142 -10.36 12.08 15.45
N PRO A 143 -10.77 13.06 14.64
CA PRO A 143 -12.14 13.57 14.69
C PRO A 143 -13.13 12.45 14.31
N PRO A 144 -14.35 12.49 14.88
CA PRO A 144 -15.42 11.58 14.49
C PRO A 144 -15.62 11.67 12.98
N GLN A 145 -15.55 10.52 12.30
CA GLN A 145 -15.74 10.47 10.85
C GLN A 145 -17.23 10.70 10.54
N PRO A 146 -17.57 11.54 9.55
CA PRO A 146 -18.96 11.82 9.18
C PRO A 146 -19.70 10.54 8.79
N ASN A 147 -21.04 10.58 8.93
CA ASN A 147 -21.93 9.45 8.70
C ASN A 147 -22.15 9.17 7.23
#